data_AF-A0A7V1Y3Q3-F1
#
_entry.id   AF-A0A7V1Y3Q3-F1
#
_cell.length_a   1.000
_cell.length_b   1.000
_cell.length_c   1.000
_cell.angle_alpha   90.00
_cell.angle_beta   90.00
_cell.angle_gamma   90.00
#
_symmetry.space_group_name_H-M   'P 1'
#
loop_
_entity.id
_entity.type
_entity.pdbx_description
1 polymer ?
#
loop_
_entity_poly.entity_id
_entity_poly.type
_entity_poly.pdbx_seq_one_letter_code
_entity_poly.pdbx_strand_id
1 'polypeptide(L)'
;MNEPAVTLTDYGLALECAVLVVLLVQQAGGDVALRRWFQLLFGSLGLAALAGGTVHGFVTDMASLPGRLLWALTLLAIGLTALAAWAVGAHFLDSPRVRQVIMSAAILSFVAYAVIALLVIQAFWVAIAYYLPAAMFLLVMLTRAYVRFPDRALVMGIIGLLLTIVAAGIQRAGIPL
;
A
#
# COMPACT_ATOMS: atom_id res chain seq x y z
N MET A 1 -23.54 3.51 7.62
CA MET A 1 -23.62 4.91 7.16
C MET A 1 -22.78 4.98 5.91
N ASN A 2 -23.27 5.57 4.83
CA ASN A 2 -22.49 5.66 3.59
C ASN A 2 -21.56 6.88 3.69
N GLU A 3 -20.30 6.71 3.32
CA GLU A 3 -19.26 7.74 3.38
C GLU A 3 -18.90 8.20 1.95
N PRO A 4 -19.73 9.03 1.30
CA PRO A 4 -19.61 9.30 -0.14
C PRO A 4 -18.29 9.97 -0.54
N ALA A 5 -17.74 10.81 0.34
CA ALA A 5 -16.43 11.44 0.12
C ALA A 5 -15.31 10.39 0.09
N VAL A 6 -15.29 9.48 1.07
CA VAL A 6 -14.30 8.39 1.16
C VAL A 6 -14.42 7.45 -0.03
N THR A 7 -15.65 7.06 -0.40
CA THR A 7 -15.89 6.23 -1.60
C THR A 7 -15.36 6.88 -2.87
N LEU A 8 -15.58 8.18 -3.05
CA LEU A 8 -15.11 8.89 -4.24
C LEU A 8 -13.58 8.95 -4.29
N THR A 9 -12.93 9.24 -3.15
CA THR A 9 -11.46 9.25 -3.08
C THR A 9 -10.86 7.86 -3.29
N ASP A 10 -11.51 6.81 -2.78
CA ASP A 10 -11.08 5.43 -2.95
C ASP A 10 -11.14 4.99 -4.41
N TYR A 11 -12.22 5.31 -5.13
CA TYR A 11 -12.32 5.01 -6.55
C TYR A 11 -11.39 5.86 -7.42
N GLY A 12 -11.15 7.13 -7.04
CA GLY A 12 -10.12 7.95 -7.67
C GLY A 12 -8.73 7.34 -7.54
N LEU A 13 -8.36 6.91 -6.34
CA LEU A 13 -7.08 6.25 -6.06
C LEU A 13 -6.96 4.89 -6.77
N ALA A 14 -8.05 4.11 -6.82
CA ALA A 14 -8.08 2.85 -7.57
C ALA A 14 -7.81 3.06 -9.06
N LEU A 15 -8.41 4.10 -9.67
CA LEU A 15 -8.19 4.46 -11.06
C LEU A 15 -6.76 4.94 -11.30
N GLU A 16 -6.24 5.83 -10.45
CA GLU A 16 -4.86 6.31 -10.52
C GLU A 16 -3.86 5.14 -10.47
N CYS A 17 -4.03 4.23 -9.52
CA CYS A 17 -3.20 3.04 -9.39
C CYS A 17 -3.29 2.13 -10.62
N ALA A 18 -4.49 1.94 -11.20
CA ALA A 18 -4.66 1.15 -12.40
C ALA A 18 -3.90 1.76 -13.59
N VAL A 19 -3.96 3.08 -13.76
CA VAL A 19 -3.19 3.80 -14.78
C VAL A 19 -1.69 3.60 -14.57
N LEU A 20 -1.19 3.78 -13.34
CA LEU A 20 0.23 3.58 -13.03
C LEU A 20 0.70 2.14 -13.31
N VAL A 21 -0.11 1.12 -12.98
CA VAL A 21 0.21 -0.27 -13.31
C VAL A 21 0.29 -0.48 -14.82
N VAL A 22 -0.67 0.06 -15.59
CA VAL A 22 -0.66 -0.04 -17.07
C VAL A 22 0.59 0.62 -17.65
N LEU A 23 0.94 1.82 -17.19
CA LEU A 23 2.16 2.52 -17.63
C LEU A 23 3.43 1.70 -17.31
N LEU A 24 3.50 1.08 -16.13
CA LEU A 24 4.62 0.21 -15.75
C LEU A 24 4.67 -1.09 -16.55
N VAL A 25 3.54 -1.63 -17.01
CA VAL A 25 3.51 -2.83 -17.87
C VAL A 25 4.01 -2.49 -19.27
N GLN A 26 3.67 -1.30 -19.77
CA GLN A 26 4.06 -0.83 -21.11
C GLN A 26 5.51 -0.34 -21.18
N GLN A 27 6.13 -0.03 -20.04
CA GLN A 27 7.50 0.44 -19.98
C GLN A 27 8.51 -0.65 -20.40
N ALA A 28 9.26 -0.38 -21.46
CA ALA A 28 10.38 -1.21 -21.91
C ALA A 28 11.70 -0.81 -21.23
N GLY A 29 12.56 -1.79 -20.94
CA GLY A 29 13.87 -1.58 -20.32
C GLY A 29 13.87 -1.43 -18.80
N GLY A 30 15.03 -1.13 -18.23
CA GLY A 30 15.22 -0.97 -16.78
C GLY A 30 15.19 -2.28 -15.97
N ASP A 31 15.24 -2.15 -14.65
CA ASP A 31 15.25 -3.28 -13.72
C ASP A 31 13.87 -3.94 -13.64
N VAL A 32 13.78 -5.16 -14.19
CA VAL A 32 12.53 -5.94 -14.27
C VAL A 32 12.01 -6.33 -12.90
N ALA A 33 12.89 -6.64 -11.94
CA ALA A 33 12.48 -7.05 -10.61
C ALA A 33 11.89 -5.88 -9.84
N LEU A 34 12.56 -4.72 -9.86
CA LEU A 34 12.05 -3.50 -9.24
C LEU A 34 10.70 -3.08 -9.84
N ARG A 35 10.57 -3.15 -11.17
CA ARG A 35 9.33 -2.81 -11.87
C ARG A 35 8.16 -3.70 -11.45
N ARG A 36 8.39 -5.01 -11.28
CA ARG A 36 7.37 -5.94 -10.78
C ARG A 36 6.92 -5.61 -9.35
N TRP A 37 7.85 -5.18 -8.49
CA TRP A 37 7.49 -4.75 -7.13
C TRP A 37 6.68 -3.46 -7.13
N PHE A 38 6.97 -2.50 -8.00
CA PHE A 38 6.10 -1.33 -8.18
C PHE A 38 4.72 -1.69 -8.75
N GLN A 39 4.65 -2.60 -9.72
CA GLN A 39 3.37 -3.11 -10.23
C GLN A 39 2.55 -3.76 -9.10
N LEU A 40 3.19 -4.55 -8.24
CA LEU A 40 2.54 -5.13 -7.07
C LEU A 40 2.09 -4.05 -6.07
N LEU A 41 2.94 -3.06 -5.79
CA LEU A 41 2.62 -1.93 -4.90
C LEU A 41 1.36 -1.20 -5.36
N PHE A 42 1.34 -0.69 -6.59
CA PHE A 42 0.20 0.05 -7.12
C PHE A 42 -1.00 -0.86 -7.37
N GLY A 43 -0.81 -2.07 -7.87
CA GLY A 43 -1.90 -3.01 -8.12
C GLY A 43 -2.62 -3.41 -6.83
N SER A 44 -1.88 -3.69 -5.76
CA SER A 44 -2.46 -4.03 -4.47
C SER A 44 -3.06 -2.82 -3.76
N LEU A 45 -2.45 -1.63 -3.86
CA LEU A 45 -3.03 -0.39 -3.34
C LEU A 45 -4.34 -0.04 -4.05
N GLY A 46 -4.39 -0.16 -5.37
CA GLY A 46 -5.59 0.06 -6.16
C GLY A 46 -6.71 -0.94 -5.84
N LEU A 47 -6.35 -2.22 -5.61
CA LEU A 47 -7.31 -3.23 -5.17
C LEU A 47 -7.85 -2.93 -3.77
N ALA A 48 -6.99 -2.49 -2.84
CA ALA A 48 -7.40 -2.06 -1.51
C ALA A 48 -8.38 -0.88 -1.59
N ALA A 49 -8.08 0.12 -2.41
CA ALA A 49 -8.93 1.29 -2.59
C ALA A 49 -10.27 0.92 -3.26
N LEU A 50 -10.28 0.05 -4.28
CA LEU A 50 -11.51 -0.42 -4.92
C LEU A 50 -12.41 -1.18 -3.95
N ALA A 51 -11.84 -2.10 -3.17
CA ALA A 51 -12.58 -2.89 -2.20
C ALA A 51 -13.07 -2.01 -1.02
N GLY A 52 -12.20 -1.14 -0.50
CA GLY A 52 -12.52 -0.16 0.54
C GLY A 52 -13.64 0.78 0.13
N GLY A 53 -13.56 1.39 -1.06
CA GLY A 53 -14.57 2.31 -1.56
C GLY A 53 -15.93 1.63 -1.72
N THR A 54 -15.91 0.35 -2.13
CA THR A 54 -17.13 -0.47 -2.22
C THR A 54 -17.71 -0.77 -0.83
N VAL A 55 -16.87 -1.04 0.16
CA VAL A 55 -17.29 -1.17 1.57
C VAL A 55 -17.93 0.13 2.07
N HIS A 56 -17.23 1.26 1.94
CA HIS A 56 -17.68 2.56 2.47
C HIS A 56 -18.93 3.10 1.77
N GLY A 57 -19.15 2.76 0.49
CA GLY A 57 -20.22 3.30 -0.32
C GLY A 57 -21.49 2.45 -0.37
N PHE A 58 -21.34 1.12 -0.34
CA PHE A 58 -22.41 0.20 -0.72
C PHE A 58 -22.69 -0.90 0.30
N VAL A 59 -21.76 -1.20 1.23
CA VAL A 59 -21.98 -2.23 2.25
C VAL A 59 -22.72 -1.62 3.44
N THR A 60 -23.98 -2.02 3.60
CA THR A 60 -24.83 -1.57 4.72
C THR A 60 -24.68 -2.42 5.98
N ASP A 61 -24.28 -3.69 5.83
CA ASP A 61 -24.08 -4.63 6.93
C ASP A 61 -22.68 -5.28 6.84
N MET A 62 -21.76 -4.82 7.68
CA MET A 62 -20.40 -5.36 7.80
C MET A 62 -20.35 -6.73 8.48
N ALA A 63 -21.39 -7.12 9.21
CA ALA A 63 -21.51 -8.45 9.80
C ALA A 63 -22.05 -9.49 8.80
N SER A 64 -22.50 -9.06 7.62
CA SER A 64 -22.84 -9.97 6.53
C SER A 64 -21.60 -10.69 5.99
N LEU A 65 -21.79 -11.88 5.40
CA LEU A 65 -20.68 -12.62 4.77
C LEU A 65 -19.99 -11.79 3.65
N PRO A 66 -20.72 -11.15 2.71
CA PRO A 66 -20.10 -10.29 1.70
C PRO A 66 -19.31 -9.13 2.30
N GLY A 67 -19.85 -8.47 3.34
CA GLY A 67 -19.17 -7.37 4.04
C GLY A 67 -17.83 -7.80 4.65
N ARG A 68 -17.83 -8.92 5.38
CA ARG A 68 -16.58 -9.47 5.96
C ARG A 68 -15.56 -9.90 4.91
N LEU A 69 -16.01 -10.51 3.81
CA LEU A 69 -15.10 -10.96 2.74
C LEU A 69 -14.46 -9.78 2.01
N LEU A 70 -15.26 -8.75 1.69
CA LEU A 70 -14.78 -7.56 1.01
C LEU A 70 -13.84 -6.74 1.89
N TRP A 71 -14.12 -6.68 3.19
CA TRP A 71 -13.23 -6.03 4.15
C TRP A 71 -11.93 -6.82 4.36
N ALA A 72 -12.00 -8.16 4.45
CA ALA A 72 -10.81 -9.00 4.47
C ALA A 72 -9.95 -8.82 3.21
N LEU A 73 -10.57 -8.73 2.03
CA LEU A 73 -9.86 -8.42 0.77
C LEU A 73 -9.12 -7.08 0.86
N THR A 74 -9.79 -6.05 1.38
CA THR A 74 -9.22 -4.71 1.60
C THR A 74 -7.97 -4.81 2.50
N LEU A 75 -8.09 -5.47 3.66
CA LEU A 75 -6.99 -5.62 4.61
C LEU A 75 -5.81 -6.42 4.03
N LEU A 76 -6.08 -7.50 3.29
CA LEU A 76 -5.05 -8.30 2.62
C LEU A 76 -4.32 -7.50 1.55
N ALA A 77 -5.05 -6.72 0.75
CA ALA A 77 -4.49 -5.87 -0.30
C ALA A 77 -3.57 -4.77 0.30
N ILE A 78 -3.95 -4.17 1.43
CA ILE A 78 -3.08 -3.27 2.19
C ILE A 78 -1.81 -3.99 2.67
N GLY A 79 -1.97 -5.21 3.19
CA GLY A 79 -0.83 -6.01 3.64
C GLY A 79 0.16 -6.33 2.51
N LEU A 80 -0.37 -6.63 1.33
CA LEU A 80 0.42 -6.89 0.13
C LEU A 80 1.12 -5.61 -0.38
N THR A 81 0.46 -4.45 -0.25
CA THR A 81 1.06 -3.14 -0.52
C THR A 81 2.27 -2.91 0.40
N ALA A 82 2.14 -3.21 1.69
CA ALA A 82 3.24 -3.07 2.65
C ALA A 82 4.41 -4.02 2.32
N LEU A 83 4.13 -5.27 1.93
CA LEU A 83 5.16 -6.21 1.47
C LEU A 83 5.89 -5.66 0.23
N ALA A 84 5.15 -5.13 -0.74
CA ALA A 84 5.73 -4.51 -1.93
C ALA A 84 6.58 -3.28 -1.57
N ALA A 85 6.15 -2.45 -0.61
CA ALA A 85 6.91 -1.29 -0.15
C ALA A 85 8.26 -1.70 0.49
N TRP A 86 8.26 -2.74 1.34
CA TRP A 86 9.50 -3.34 1.85
C TRP A 86 10.41 -3.79 0.71
N ALA A 87 9.84 -4.46 -0.31
CA ALA A 87 10.61 -4.99 -1.43
C ALA A 87 11.22 -3.91 -2.32
N VAL A 88 10.45 -2.87 -2.66
CA VAL A 88 10.95 -1.70 -3.39
C VAL A 88 12.07 -1.03 -2.60
N GLY A 89 11.86 -0.76 -1.30
CA GLY A 89 12.86 -0.13 -0.45
C GLY A 89 14.14 -0.97 -0.34
N ALA A 90 14.01 -2.29 -0.21
CA ALA A 90 15.15 -3.20 -0.08
C ALA A 90 15.98 -3.28 -1.37
N HIS A 91 15.41 -2.90 -2.52
CA HIS A 91 16.12 -2.85 -3.79
C HIS A 91 17.15 -1.71 -3.86
N PHE A 92 16.97 -0.67 -3.05
CA PHE A 92 17.92 0.45 -2.91
C PHE A 92 19.05 0.17 -1.92
N LEU A 93 19.11 -1.04 -1.34
CA LEU A 93 20.17 -1.44 -0.43
C LEU A 93 21.38 -2.01 -1.20
N ASP A 94 22.56 -1.52 -0.81
CA ASP A 94 23.82 -1.90 -1.43
C ASP A 94 24.25 -3.35 -1.08
N SER A 95 23.73 -3.92 0.02
CA SER A 95 24.12 -5.25 0.53
C SER A 95 23.09 -6.34 0.17
N PRO A 96 23.46 -7.36 -0.62
CA PRO A 96 22.56 -8.47 -0.97
C PRO A 96 22.08 -9.27 0.25
N ARG A 97 22.93 -9.43 1.27
CA ARG A 97 22.58 -10.14 2.51
C ARG A 97 21.51 -9.39 3.30
N VAL A 98 21.66 -8.08 3.44
CA VAL A 98 20.67 -7.25 4.16
C VAL A 98 19.34 -7.24 3.39
N ARG A 99 19.37 -7.11 2.06
CA ARG A 99 18.18 -7.22 1.22
C ARG A 99 17.45 -8.54 1.45
N GLN A 100 18.17 -9.66 1.44
CA GLN A 100 17.57 -10.97 1.64
C GLN A 100 16.91 -11.10 3.03
N VAL A 101 17.59 -10.63 4.09
CA VAL A 101 17.05 -10.65 5.45
C VAL A 101 15.77 -9.81 5.55
N ILE A 102 15.77 -8.59 5.00
CA ILE A 102 14.58 -7.73 5.00
C ILE A 102 13.44 -8.37 4.21
N MET A 103 13.73 -8.96 3.05
CA MET A 103 12.70 -9.65 2.25
C MET A 103 12.10 -10.85 2.99
N SER A 104 12.93 -11.69 3.62
CA SER A 104 12.44 -12.81 4.43
C SER A 104 11.62 -12.35 5.62
N ALA A 105 12.06 -11.29 6.31
CA ALA A 105 11.31 -10.70 7.42
C ALA A 105 9.98 -10.10 6.96
N ALA A 106 9.97 -9.38 5.82
CA ALA A 106 8.77 -8.79 5.25
C ALA A 106 7.75 -9.87 4.85
N ILE A 107 8.17 -10.95 4.19
CA ILE A 107 7.31 -12.08 3.82
C ILE A 107 6.73 -12.74 5.08
N LEU A 108 7.56 -13.03 6.08
CA LEU A 108 7.10 -13.64 7.33
C LEU A 108 6.10 -12.73 8.05
N SER A 109 6.38 -11.43 8.11
CA SER A 109 5.50 -10.44 8.72
C SER A 109 4.17 -10.30 7.97
N PHE A 110 4.17 -10.41 6.64
CA PHE A 110 2.95 -10.41 5.83
C PHE A 110 2.10 -11.64 6.10
N VAL A 111 2.72 -12.83 6.17
CA VAL A 111 2.00 -14.06 6.51
C VAL A 111 1.37 -13.96 7.90
N ALA A 112 2.12 -13.48 8.89
CA ALA A 112 1.59 -13.27 10.24
C ALA A 112 0.44 -12.26 10.25
N TYR A 113 0.59 -11.12 9.56
CA TYR A 113 -0.45 -10.12 9.39
C TYR A 113 -1.71 -10.70 8.72
N ALA A 114 -1.55 -11.45 7.64
CA ALA A 114 -2.66 -12.05 6.91
C ALA A 114 -3.44 -13.04 7.78
N VAL A 115 -2.75 -13.87 8.57
CA VAL A 115 -3.39 -14.76 9.55
C VAL A 115 -4.20 -13.97 10.58
N ILE A 116 -3.62 -12.90 11.15
CA ILE A 116 -4.31 -12.05 12.12
C ILE A 116 -5.55 -11.39 11.49
N ALA A 117 -5.40 -10.80 10.30
CA ALA A 117 -6.48 -10.10 9.61
C ALA A 117 -7.63 -11.05 9.21
N LEU A 118 -7.33 -12.30 8.84
CA LEU A 118 -8.34 -13.25 8.40
C LEU A 118 -9.02 -14.00 9.55
N LEU A 119 -8.27 -14.35 10.59
CA LEU A 119 -8.72 -15.31 11.61
C LEU A 119 -8.94 -14.70 12.99
N VAL A 120 -8.38 -13.52 13.27
CA VAL A 120 -8.36 -12.95 14.63
C VAL A 120 -9.16 -11.66 14.70
N ILE A 121 -8.75 -10.63 13.96
CA ILE A 121 -9.34 -9.30 14.07
C ILE A 121 -9.23 -8.53 12.75
N GLN A 122 -10.37 -8.01 12.29
CA GLN A 122 -10.46 -7.17 11.09
C GLN A 122 -10.48 -5.68 11.43
N ALA A 123 -9.61 -5.26 12.35
CA ALA A 123 -9.54 -3.86 12.76
C ALA A 123 -8.56 -3.09 11.89
N PHE A 124 -9.00 -1.95 11.33
CA PHE A 124 -8.17 -1.12 10.46
C PHE A 124 -6.86 -0.65 11.12
N TRP A 125 -6.87 -0.42 12.44
CA TRP A 125 -5.66 -0.01 13.15
C TRP A 125 -4.53 -1.05 13.04
N VAL A 126 -4.85 -2.34 12.93
CA VAL A 126 -3.86 -3.42 12.74
C VAL A 126 -3.17 -3.26 11.39
N ALA A 127 -3.93 -2.90 10.35
CA ALA A 127 -3.37 -2.56 9.05
C ALA A 127 -2.44 -1.34 9.14
N ILE A 128 -2.85 -0.27 9.84
CA ILE A 128 -2.01 0.92 10.06
C ILE A 128 -0.70 0.55 10.75
N ALA A 129 -0.76 -0.20 11.86
CA ALA A 129 0.42 -0.62 12.58
C ALA A 129 1.37 -1.47 11.72
N TYR A 130 0.82 -2.24 10.79
CA TYR A 130 1.58 -3.09 9.89
C TYR A 130 2.20 -2.33 8.70
N TYR A 131 1.43 -1.50 7.99
CA TYR A 131 1.93 -0.83 6.78
C TYR A 131 2.80 0.39 7.08
N LEU A 132 2.58 1.07 8.21
CA LEU A 132 3.27 2.33 8.50
C LEU A 132 4.81 2.17 8.56
N PRO A 133 5.38 1.15 9.23
CA PRO A 133 6.82 0.89 9.17
C PRO A 133 7.34 0.67 7.74
N ALA A 134 6.57 -0.02 6.89
CA ALA A 134 6.94 -0.29 5.50
C ALA A 134 6.96 1.01 4.68
N ALA A 135 5.95 1.86 4.85
CA ALA A 135 5.87 3.17 4.19
C ALA A 135 7.03 4.09 4.62
N MET A 136 7.34 4.12 5.92
CA MET A 136 8.47 4.89 6.45
C MET A 136 9.80 4.38 5.90
N PHE A 137 9.99 3.05 5.87
CA PHE A 137 11.21 2.47 5.30
C PHE A 137 11.36 2.84 3.81
N LEU A 138 10.30 2.70 3.02
CA LEU A 138 10.33 3.09 1.61
C LEU A 138 10.63 4.58 1.44
N LEU A 139 10.01 5.45 2.23
CA LEU A 139 10.27 6.89 2.21
C LEU A 139 11.75 7.21 2.48
N VAL A 140 12.35 6.58 3.50
CA VAL A 140 13.78 6.76 3.79
C VAL A 140 14.65 6.26 2.64
N MET A 141 14.32 5.12 2.04
CA MET A 141 15.08 4.56 0.91
C MET A 141 14.98 5.43 -0.35
N LEU A 142 13.79 5.93 -0.69
CA LEU A 142 13.62 6.86 -1.82
C LEU A 142 14.34 8.19 -1.58
N THR A 143 14.30 8.72 -0.35
CA THR A 143 15.03 9.95 0.01
C THR A 143 16.54 9.75 -0.12
N ARG A 144 17.07 8.63 0.38
CA ARG A 144 18.49 8.26 0.22
C ARG A 144 18.87 8.12 -1.26
N ALA A 145 18.02 7.48 -2.06
CA ALA A 145 18.23 7.33 -3.49
C ALA A 145 18.27 8.69 -4.20
N TYR A 146 17.34 9.58 -3.86
CA TYR A 146 17.27 10.94 -4.43
C TYR A 146 18.50 11.77 -4.12
N VAL A 147 19.01 11.71 -2.89
CA VAL A 147 20.24 12.43 -2.48
C VAL A 147 21.46 11.94 -3.27
N ARG A 148 21.50 10.66 -3.65
CA ARG A 148 22.60 10.10 -4.47
C ARG A 148 22.43 10.35 -5.96
N PHE A 149 21.20 10.22 -6.47
CA PHE A 149 20.86 10.29 -7.88
C PHE A 149 19.54 11.06 -8.04
N PRO A 150 19.60 12.39 -8.15
CA PRO A 150 18.40 13.22 -8.24
C PRO A 150 17.62 12.90 -9.50
N ASP A 151 16.39 12.42 -9.33
CA ASP A 151 15.48 12.10 -10.42
C ASP A 151 14.05 12.56 -10.08
N ARG A 152 13.32 13.01 -11.09
CA ARG A 152 11.95 13.55 -10.91
C ARG A 152 10.98 12.47 -10.42
N ALA A 153 11.14 11.22 -10.83
CA ALA A 153 10.26 10.14 -10.40
C ALA A 153 10.44 9.84 -8.90
N LEU A 154 11.67 9.93 -8.38
CA LEU A 154 11.93 9.77 -6.94
C LEU A 154 11.24 10.87 -6.12
N VAL A 155 11.28 12.13 -6.59
CA VAL A 155 10.57 13.24 -5.95
C VAL A 155 9.07 12.99 -5.92
N MET A 156 8.48 12.55 -7.04
CA MET A 156 7.04 12.24 -7.10
C MET A 156 6.67 11.10 -6.14
N GLY A 157 7.50 10.05 -6.05
CA GLY A 157 7.31 8.97 -5.08
C GLY A 157 7.37 9.46 -3.62
N ILE A 158 8.32 10.33 -3.29
CA ILE A 158 8.45 10.94 -1.95
C ILE A 158 7.23 11.79 -1.62
N ILE A 159 6.81 12.67 -2.53
CA ILE A 159 5.63 13.52 -2.34
C ILE A 159 4.38 12.66 -2.15
N GLY A 160 4.18 11.64 -2.99
CA GLY A 160 3.05 10.71 -2.86
C GLY A 160 3.02 10.01 -1.51
N LEU A 161 4.15 9.48 -1.04
CA LEU A 161 4.24 8.86 0.29
C LEU A 161 3.96 9.83 1.43
N LEU A 162 4.49 11.05 1.36
CA LEU A 162 4.23 12.09 2.36
C LEU A 162 2.74 12.47 2.41
N LEU A 163 2.11 12.66 1.24
CA LEU A 163 0.68 12.91 1.14
C LEU A 163 -0.14 11.77 1.77
N THR A 164 0.23 10.51 1.50
CA THR A 164 -0.44 9.35 2.10
C THR A 164 -0.30 9.30 3.62
N ILE A 165 0.89 9.57 4.15
CA ILE A 165 1.13 9.59 5.61
C ILE A 165 0.33 10.72 6.28
N VAL A 166 0.32 11.91 5.66
CA VAL A 166 -0.45 13.06 6.16
C VAL A 166 -1.94 12.78 6.10
N ALA A 167 -2.45 12.23 4.99
CA ALA A 167 -3.85 11.85 4.84
C ALA A 167 -4.27 10.85 5.91
N ALA A 168 -3.47 9.80 6.16
CA ALA A 168 -3.73 8.83 7.22
C ALA A 168 -3.74 9.48 8.62
N GLY A 169 -2.86 10.46 8.86
CA GLY A 169 -2.84 11.24 10.10
C GLY A 169 -4.09 12.09 10.30
N ILE A 170 -4.54 12.79 9.26
CA ILE A 170 -5.76 13.61 9.26
C ILE A 170 -6.99 12.72 9.50
N GLN A 171 -7.09 11.60 8.79
CA GLN A 171 -8.20 10.65 8.92
C GLN A 171 -8.29 10.08 10.34
N ARG A 172 -7.15 9.76 10.97
CA ARG A 172 -7.10 9.32 12.38
C ARG A 172 -7.48 10.42 13.37
N ALA A 173 -7.15 11.68 13.08
CA ALA A 173 -7.47 12.82 13.94
C ALA A 173 -8.98 13.12 13.98
N GLY A 174 -9.80 12.43 13.18
CA GLY A 174 -11.25 12.63 13.13
C GLY A 174 -11.64 13.97 12.53
N ILE A 175 -10.73 14.61 11.77
CA ILE A 175 -11.04 15.82 11.02
C ILE A 175 -11.98 15.38 9.88
N PRO A 176 -13.23 15.85 9.84
CA PRO A 176 -14.14 15.50 8.77
C PRO A 176 -13.59 16.03 7.45
N LEU A 177 -13.48 15.14 6.46
CA LEU A 177 -13.21 15.48 5.06
C LEU A 177 -14.53 15.50 4.28
#